data_AF-A0A357IPP3-F1
#
_entry.id   AF-A0A357IPP3-F1
#
_cell.length_a   1.000
_cell.length_b   1.000
_cell.length_c   1.000
_cell.angle_alpha   90.00
_cell.angle_beta   90.00
_cell.angle_gamma   90.00
#
_symmetry.space_group_name_H-M   'P 1'
#
loop_
_entity.id
_entity.type
_entity.pdbx_description
1 polymer ?
#
loop_
_entity_poly.entity_id
_entity_poly.type
_entity_poly.pdbx_seq_one_letter_code
_entity_poly.pdbx_strand_id
1 'polypeptide(L)'
;NRPSQAIADSLTAEVVGFDTTIAYRTDSGFQTLGTTQVIQRKGKDESQDAIAYSYTDITYDETHTYLLTRGENDKALDTYIDGSNTVQTVPFDKSDYYFGNGLFFIQDELDISGFASTTTNDFFYYGINYDRLYESIAALNVLTDLNIKDIISFTIHSDDGSLSIIADLDAYYYDTEGNAIDISVRATSNLIKDPQINIPTTGYSADADSQALQKSFDDTFSSSFHASGHGVLSTGSPSQTLPSNDYYLKKGEYLIERIKDRGTYVQTISGYKQTADGLIPFTVDKQGNATSSGALIKGKSLADMIGWTVSPEVFKKLDANTYGLKDNVKKAYQNMIGGSAISGMIETTFKINLTDDGKIDNTTYSYVANGLLFGNEELSFKYGEDLAFPDIVNKDSYDALTATEGTISSWLEEKNSLVKKMFTKTFGDKASEIPYLYDAKVSGNWSLGTNYDDTGDFMIYNSAVKGSDYFARYETLLKEKGFTEKTVGSHKYLVKDGIRIRFGVAESETADYSDSIYFGLDE
;
A
#
# COMPACT_ATOMS: atom_id res chain seq x y z
N ASN A 1 23.46 -15.26 -51.94
CA ASN A 1 23.71 -16.21 -50.84
C ASN A 1 22.57 -16.05 -49.85
N ARG A 2 21.80 -17.11 -49.57
CA ARG A 2 20.62 -17.03 -48.71
C ARG A 2 21.08 -16.84 -47.25
N PRO A 3 20.79 -15.70 -46.62
CA PRO A 3 21.13 -15.42 -45.23
C PRO A 3 20.23 -16.19 -44.24
N SER A 4 19.23 -16.92 -44.74
CA SER A 4 18.12 -17.45 -43.95
C SER A 4 18.54 -18.49 -42.91
N GLN A 5 19.55 -19.33 -43.17
CA GLN A 5 19.86 -20.42 -42.23
C GLN A 5 20.67 -19.94 -41.03
N ALA A 6 21.67 -19.07 -41.20
CA ALA A 6 22.49 -18.57 -40.10
C ALA A 6 21.68 -17.69 -39.12
N ILE A 7 20.76 -16.88 -39.66
CA ILE A 7 19.80 -16.10 -38.86
C ILE A 7 18.81 -17.03 -38.17
N ALA A 8 18.24 -18.02 -38.88
CA ALA A 8 17.35 -19.02 -38.30
C ALA A 8 18.00 -19.78 -37.14
N ASP A 9 19.18 -20.37 -37.38
CA ASP A 9 19.92 -21.16 -36.39
C ASP A 9 20.30 -20.33 -35.14
N SER A 10 20.47 -19.02 -35.31
CA SER A 10 20.83 -18.12 -34.22
C SER A 10 19.61 -17.63 -33.42
N LEU A 11 18.40 -17.65 -34.01
CA LEU A 11 17.13 -17.33 -33.34
C LEU A 11 16.47 -18.56 -32.68
N THR A 12 17.02 -19.76 -32.86
CA THR A 12 16.47 -21.00 -32.30
C THR A 12 17.17 -21.43 -31.02
N ALA A 13 16.57 -21.11 -29.87
CA ALA A 13 16.76 -21.78 -28.58
C ALA A 13 15.43 -21.80 -27.82
N GLU A 14 15.17 -22.79 -26.96
CA GLU A 14 13.93 -22.84 -26.14
C GLU A 14 13.82 -21.61 -25.20
N VAL A 15 14.94 -20.94 -24.94
CA VAL A 15 15.05 -19.73 -24.13
C VAL A 15 15.93 -18.70 -24.84
N VAL A 16 15.40 -17.50 -25.07
CA VAL A 16 16.02 -16.41 -25.87
C VAL A 16 15.83 -15.10 -25.13
N GLY A 17 16.84 -14.22 -25.10
CA GLY A 17 16.70 -12.89 -24.51
C GLY A 17 17.37 -11.77 -25.31
N PHE A 18 17.13 -10.53 -24.90
CA PHE A 18 17.63 -9.31 -25.52
C PHE A 18 18.05 -8.29 -24.46
N ASP A 19 19.27 -7.78 -24.56
CA ASP A 19 19.69 -6.56 -23.87
C ASP A 19 19.63 -5.40 -24.85
N THR A 20 18.70 -4.49 -24.65
CA THR A 20 18.43 -3.36 -25.55
C THR A 20 18.87 -2.05 -24.92
N THR A 21 19.64 -1.27 -25.67
CA THR A 21 19.92 0.13 -25.37
C THR A 21 19.02 1.00 -26.23
N ILE A 22 18.28 1.92 -25.62
CA ILE A 22 17.40 2.88 -26.29
C ILE A 22 18.10 4.22 -26.30
N ALA A 23 18.20 4.86 -27.45
CA ALA A 23 18.77 6.19 -27.57
C ALA A 23 17.90 7.09 -28.45
N TYR A 24 17.74 8.36 -28.10
CA TYR A 24 17.03 9.34 -28.92
C TYR A 24 18.01 10.24 -29.66
N ARG A 25 17.60 10.74 -30.83
CA ARG A 25 18.42 11.59 -31.68
C ARG A 25 18.38 13.04 -31.22
N THR A 26 19.56 13.66 -31.12
CA THR A 26 19.77 15.08 -30.89
C THR A 26 20.67 15.67 -31.99
N ASP A 27 20.87 16.99 -31.96
CA ASP A 27 21.80 17.68 -32.86
C ASP A 27 23.25 17.19 -32.72
N SER A 28 23.62 16.62 -31.56
CA SER A 28 24.97 16.10 -31.29
C SER A 28 25.12 14.59 -31.53
N GLY A 29 24.04 13.89 -31.91
CA GLY A 29 24.03 12.44 -32.15
C GLY A 29 22.96 11.72 -31.33
N PHE A 30 23.13 10.42 -31.11
CA PHE A 30 22.22 9.64 -30.27
C PHE A 30 22.62 9.77 -28.79
N GLN A 31 21.64 10.05 -27.93
CA GLN A 31 21.79 10.09 -26.48
C GLN A 31 20.99 8.94 -25.87
N THR A 32 21.61 8.15 -24.99
CA THR A 32 20.94 7.02 -24.34
C THR A 32 19.82 7.51 -23.43
N LEU A 33 18.63 6.94 -23.61
CA LEU A 33 17.46 7.17 -22.76
C LEU A 33 17.39 6.14 -21.63
N GLY A 34 17.64 4.87 -21.95
CA GLY A 34 17.52 3.78 -21.00
C GLY A 34 17.97 2.44 -21.60
N THR A 35 17.92 1.40 -20.77
CA THR A 35 18.24 0.04 -21.17
C THR A 35 17.13 -0.91 -20.76
N THR A 36 16.77 -1.88 -21.60
CA THR A 36 15.85 -2.96 -21.21
C THR A 36 16.49 -4.31 -21.40
N GLN A 37 16.19 -5.24 -20.50
CA GLN A 37 16.42 -6.66 -20.70
C GLN A 37 15.09 -7.37 -20.84
N VAL A 38 14.96 -8.20 -21.88
CA VAL A 38 13.81 -9.07 -22.09
C VAL A 38 14.32 -10.49 -22.19
N ILE A 39 13.80 -11.39 -21.38
CA ILE A 39 14.13 -12.81 -21.43
C ILE A 39 12.84 -13.57 -21.64
N GLN A 40 12.80 -14.39 -22.68
CA GLN A 40 11.63 -15.16 -23.08
C GLN A 40 11.92 -16.65 -23.00
N ARG A 41 11.02 -17.39 -22.37
CA ARG A 41 11.06 -18.85 -22.28
C ARG A 41 9.77 -19.40 -22.87
N LYS A 42 9.91 -20.21 -23.93
CA LYS A 42 8.79 -20.97 -24.47
C LYS A 42 8.73 -22.32 -23.78
N GLY A 43 7.62 -22.59 -23.11
CA GLY A 43 7.38 -23.84 -22.42
C GLY A 43 7.27 -25.03 -23.38
N LYS A 44 7.30 -26.25 -22.82
CA LYS A 44 6.82 -27.43 -23.57
C LYS A 44 5.29 -27.40 -23.76
N ASP A 45 4.62 -26.61 -22.93
CA ASP A 45 3.20 -26.28 -22.96
C ASP A 45 3.07 -24.77 -22.79
N GLU A 46 2.04 -24.17 -23.40
CA GLU A 46 1.79 -22.72 -23.41
C GLU A 46 1.59 -22.16 -21.99
N SER A 47 1.09 -22.98 -21.07
CA SER A 47 0.97 -22.64 -19.64
C SER A 47 2.31 -22.40 -18.92
N GLN A 48 3.42 -22.80 -19.53
CA GLN A 48 4.78 -22.61 -19.02
C GLN A 48 5.53 -21.49 -19.75
N ASP A 49 4.87 -20.80 -20.67
CA ASP A 49 5.43 -19.63 -21.32
C ASP A 49 5.62 -18.52 -20.30
N ALA A 50 6.81 -17.94 -20.31
CA ALA A 50 7.14 -16.85 -19.41
C ALA A 50 8.02 -15.81 -20.13
N ILE A 51 7.79 -14.55 -19.79
CA ILE A 51 8.64 -13.45 -20.21
C ILE A 51 9.02 -12.62 -18.99
N ALA A 52 10.32 -12.52 -18.74
CA ALA A 52 10.88 -11.63 -17.75
C ALA A 52 11.32 -10.33 -18.43
N TYR A 53 10.93 -9.21 -17.84
CA TYR A 53 11.25 -7.86 -18.29
C TYR A 53 12.01 -7.12 -17.19
N SER A 54 13.04 -6.40 -17.58
CA SER A 54 13.69 -5.39 -16.75
C SER A 54 13.85 -4.12 -17.59
N TYR A 55 13.51 -2.96 -17.04
CA TYR A 55 13.77 -1.66 -17.65
C TYR A 55 14.53 -0.80 -16.67
N THR A 56 15.67 -0.28 -17.09
CA THR A 56 16.42 0.75 -16.36
C THR A 56 16.28 2.09 -17.08
N ASP A 57 15.58 3.03 -16.45
CA ASP A 57 15.56 4.42 -16.87
C ASP A 57 16.83 5.11 -16.36
N ILE A 58 17.69 5.54 -17.27
CA ILE A 58 18.96 6.19 -16.89
C ILE A 58 18.73 7.63 -16.44
N THR A 59 17.66 8.27 -16.92
CA THR A 59 17.33 9.65 -16.55
C THR A 59 16.89 9.73 -15.10
N TYR A 60 16.12 8.74 -14.65
CA TYR A 60 15.55 8.68 -13.31
C TYR A 60 16.24 7.68 -12.37
N ASP A 61 17.23 6.92 -12.86
CA ASP A 61 17.93 5.85 -12.13
C ASP A 61 16.96 4.80 -11.56
N GLU A 62 15.90 4.50 -12.30
CA GLU A 62 14.85 3.57 -11.89
C GLU A 62 15.02 2.24 -12.59
N THR A 63 14.84 1.13 -11.86
CA THR A 63 14.76 -0.19 -12.49
C THR A 63 13.43 -0.87 -12.17
N HIS A 64 12.65 -1.20 -13.20
CA HIS A 64 11.37 -1.89 -13.08
C HIS A 64 11.50 -3.32 -13.57
N THR A 65 11.01 -4.29 -12.80
CA THR A 65 11.04 -5.71 -13.19
C THR A 65 9.65 -6.34 -13.19
N TYR A 66 9.40 -7.20 -14.18
CA TYR A 66 8.14 -7.94 -14.32
C TYR A 66 8.44 -9.36 -14.75
N LEU A 67 7.66 -10.29 -14.23
CA LEU A 67 7.69 -11.68 -14.68
C LEU A 67 6.27 -12.05 -15.09
N LEU A 68 6.04 -12.08 -16.40
CA LEU A 68 4.74 -12.34 -16.98
C LEU A 68 4.64 -13.81 -17.39
N THR A 69 3.59 -14.47 -16.94
CA THR A 69 3.23 -15.84 -17.33
C THR A 69 1.90 -15.85 -18.07
N ARG A 70 1.69 -16.86 -18.91
CA ARG A 70 0.45 -16.99 -19.68
C ARG A 70 -0.67 -17.57 -18.80
N GLY A 71 -1.78 -16.83 -18.69
CA GLY A 71 -3.01 -17.23 -18.01
C GLY A 71 -4.09 -17.75 -18.98
N GLU A 72 -5.30 -17.95 -18.46
CA GLU A 72 -6.44 -18.38 -19.26
C GLU A 72 -6.80 -17.36 -20.35
N ASN A 73 -7.20 -17.85 -21.53
CA ASN A 73 -7.49 -17.06 -22.73
C ASN A 73 -6.33 -16.12 -23.12
N ASP A 74 -5.08 -16.57 -22.92
CA ASP A 74 -3.85 -15.84 -23.23
C ASP A 74 -3.60 -14.58 -22.39
N LYS A 75 -4.34 -14.33 -21.31
CA LYS A 75 -4.10 -13.14 -20.45
C LYS A 75 -2.70 -13.17 -19.82
N ALA A 76 -2.04 -12.01 -19.76
CA ALA A 76 -0.80 -11.87 -19.01
C ALA A 76 -1.05 -11.86 -17.49
N LEU A 77 -0.31 -12.68 -16.76
CA LEU A 77 -0.31 -12.71 -15.29
C LEU A 77 1.07 -12.29 -14.77
N ASP A 78 1.12 -11.33 -13.85
CA ASP A 78 2.35 -10.94 -13.14
C ASP A 78 2.55 -11.86 -11.93
N THR A 79 3.68 -12.55 -11.90
CA THR A 79 4.06 -13.49 -10.84
C THR A 79 5.22 -12.92 -10.04
N TYR A 80 5.04 -12.74 -8.74
CA TYR A 80 6.03 -12.11 -7.86
C TYR A 80 5.97 -12.67 -6.43
N ILE A 81 6.98 -12.35 -5.61
CA ILE A 81 6.96 -12.61 -4.16
C ILE A 81 6.51 -11.33 -3.44
N ASP A 82 5.52 -11.41 -2.56
CA ASP A 82 5.09 -10.25 -1.78
C ASP A 82 5.92 -10.04 -0.50
N GLY A 83 5.64 -8.95 0.23
CA GLY A 83 6.31 -8.66 1.50
C GLY A 83 6.13 -9.75 2.57
N SER A 84 5.10 -10.60 2.47
CA SER A 84 4.88 -11.73 3.37
C SER A 84 5.61 -13.00 2.91
N ASN A 85 6.46 -12.90 1.90
CA ASN A 85 7.21 -14.00 1.29
C ASN A 85 6.32 -15.10 0.73
N THR A 86 5.19 -14.69 0.14
CA THR A 86 4.26 -15.57 -0.54
C THR A 86 4.26 -15.29 -2.04
N VAL A 87 4.11 -16.34 -2.83
CA VAL A 87 3.98 -16.20 -4.28
C VAL A 87 2.61 -15.66 -4.60
N GLN A 88 2.58 -14.55 -5.31
CA GLN A 88 1.39 -13.95 -5.87
C GLN A 88 1.39 -14.17 -7.38
N THR A 89 0.21 -14.41 -7.95
CA THR A 89 0.00 -14.42 -9.40
C THR A 89 -1.30 -13.70 -9.66
N VAL A 90 -1.20 -12.53 -10.25
CA VAL A 90 -2.32 -11.61 -10.45
C VAL A 90 -2.40 -11.17 -11.90
N PRO A 91 -3.58 -10.77 -12.40
CA PRO A 91 -3.66 -10.12 -13.71
C PRO A 91 -2.67 -8.96 -13.80
N PHE A 92 -2.00 -8.81 -14.94
CA PHE A 92 -1.08 -7.70 -15.14
C PHE A 92 -1.87 -6.39 -15.28
N ASP A 93 -1.68 -5.47 -14.31
CA ASP A 93 -2.54 -4.29 -14.11
C ASP A 93 -2.40 -3.19 -15.18
N LYS A 94 -1.37 -3.25 -16.04
CA LYS A 94 -1.17 -2.27 -17.11
C LYS A 94 -1.84 -2.76 -18.38
N SER A 95 -3.06 -2.32 -18.70
CA SER A 95 -3.77 -2.62 -19.98
C SER A 95 -4.04 -4.11 -20.26
N ASP A 96 -5.07 -4.37 -21.06
CA ASP A 96 -5.53 -5.70 -21.50
C ASP A 96 -4.47 -6.46 -22.33
N TYR A 97 -3.33 -6.83 -21.74
CA TYR A 97 -2.26 -7.57 -22.41
C TYR A 97 -2.56 -9.06 -22.48
N TYR A 98 -2.38 -9.59 -23.69
CA TYR A 98 -2.51 -11.01 -24.00
C TYR A 98 -1.31 -11.50 -24.76
N PHE A 99 -0.96 -12.77 -24.56
CA PHE A 99 -0.02 -13.49 -25.41
C PHE A 99 -0.60 -13.51 -26.84
N GLY A 100 0.13 -12.94 -27.80
CA GLY A 100 -0.27 -12.81 -29.21
C GLY A 100 -0.89 -11.46 -29.64
N ASN A 101 -1.22 -10.55 -28.71
CA ASN A 101 -1.68 -9.18 -28.99
C ASN A 101 -0.91 -8.14 -28.14
N GLY A 102 0.37 -8.37 -27.88
CA GLY A 102 1.22 -7.46 -27.08
C GLY A 102 2.33 -8.14 -26.27
N LEU A 103 2.26 -9.46 -26.06
CA LEU A 103 3.37 -10.27 -25.56
C LEU A 103 3.57 -11.47 -26.50
N PHE A 104 4.72 -11.59 -27.14
CA PHE A 104 5.01 -12.73 -28.03
C PHE A 104 6.50 -12.98 -28.13
N PHE A 105 6.85 -14.14 -28.69
CA PHE A 105 8.22 -14.56 -28.92
C PHE A 105 8.73 -14.02 -30.25
N ILE A 106 9.82 -13.26 -30.25
CA ILE A 106 10.30 -12.59 -31.47
C ILE A 106 10.56 -13.56 -32.64
N GLN A 107 10.98 -14.78 -32.32
CA GLN A 107 11.21 -15.86 -33.28
C GLN A 107 9.91 -16.36 -33.95
N ASP A 108 8.76 -16.17 -33.31
CA ASP A 108 7.46 -16.57 -33.86
C ASP A 108 6.92 -15.51 -34.87
N GLU A 109 7.38 -14.26 -34.79
CA GLU A 109 6.90 -13.16 -35.65
C GLU A 109 7.86 -12.75 -36.79
N LEU A 110 9.13 -13.15 -36.69
CA LEU A 110 10.15 -12.87 -37.71
C LEU A 110 9.98 -13.76 -38.94
N ASP A 111 9.62 -13.16 -40.09
CA ASP A 111 9.75 -13.83 -41.38
C ASP A 111 11.21 -13.82 -41.84
N ILE A 112 11.94 -14.89 -41.54
CA ILE A 112 13.36 -15.04 -41.87
C ILE A 112 13.62 -14.88 -43.38
N SER A 113 12.63 -15.12 -44.23
CA SER A 113 12.75 -14.93 -45.68
C SER A 113 12.79 -13.46 -46.12
N GLY A 114 12.36 -12.54 -45.24
CA GLY A 114 12.39 -11.10 -45.46
C GLY A 114 13.77 -10.44 -45.30
N PHE A 115 14.79 -11.17 -44.84
CA PHE A 115 16.14 -10.61 -44.69
C PHE A 115 16.96 -10.67 -45.98
N ALA A 116 17.52 -9.52 -46.37
CA ALA A 116 18.52 -9.42 -47.42
C ALA A 116 19.84 -8.88 -46.88
N SER A 117 20.94 -9.55 -47.24
CA SER A 117 22.30 -9.13 -46.90
C SER A 117 22.62 -7.79 -47.59
N THR A 118 23.04 -6.80 -46.80
CA THR A 118 23.58 -5.51 -47.27
C THR A 118 25.10 -5.51 -47.23
N THR A 119 25.70 -6.20 -46.26
CA THR A 119 27.12 -6.54 -46.18
C THR A 119 27.30 -8.01 -45.79
N THR A 120 28.53 -8.48 -45.60
CA THR A 120 28.81 -9.86 -45.14
C THR A 120 28.13 -10.17 -43.81
N ASN A 121 28.03 -9.18 -42.92
CA ASN A 121 27.57 -9.35 -41.54
C ASN A 121 26.26 -8.60 -41.27
N ASP A 122 25.81 -7.71 -42.16
CA ASP A 122 24.58 -6.93 -42.00
C ASP A 122 23.46 -7.46 -42.90
N PHE A 123 22.27 -7.60 -42.31
CA PHE A 123 21.07 -8.07 -42.95
C PHE A 123 19.91 -7.11 -42.68
N PHE A 124 19.41 -6.47 -43.72
CA PHE A 124 18.27 -5.57 -43.62
C PHE A 124 16.97 -6.37 -43.81
N TYR A 125 16.00 -6.15 -42.93
CA TYR A 125 14.68 -6.77 -43.03
C TYR A 125 13.80 -5.98 -44.00
N TYR A 126 13.11 -6.67 -44.90
CA TYR A 126 12.12 -6.12 -45.86
C TYR A 126 10.75 -6.81 -45.74
N GLY A 127 10.52 -7.59 -44.67
CA GLY A 127 9.28 -8.34 -44.50
C GLY A 127 8.10 -7.47 -44.06
N ILE A 128 6.88 -8.01 -44.15
CA ILE A 128 5.63 -7.26 -43.95
C ILE A 128 5.20 -7.10 -42.47
N ASN A 129 5.92 -7.72 -41.53
CA ASN A 129 5.53 -7.80 -40.10
C ASN A 129 6.31 -6.82 -39.19
N TYR A 130 6.66 -5.61 -39.67
CA TYR A 130 7.35 -4.61 -38.81
C TYR A 130 6.52 -4.31 -37.55
N ASP A 131 5.21 -4.14 -37.69
CA ASP A 131 4.27 -3.80 -36.61
C ASP A 131 4.18 -4.86 -35.50
N ARG A 132 4.56 -6.12 -35.78
CA ARG A 132 4.61 -7.15 -34.74
C ARG A 132 5.96 -7.20 -34.06
N LEU A 133 7.07 -7.13 -34.80
CA LEU A 133 8.41 -6.95 -34.23
C LEU A 133 8.48 -5.78 -33.24
N TYR A 134 7.79 -4.70 -33.57
CA TYR A 134 7.49 -3.57 -32.71
C TYR A 134 6.95 -3.96 -31.32
N GLU A 135 6.00 -4.88 -31.24
CA GLU A 135 5.38 -5.29 -29.97
C GLU A 135 6.38 -6.08 -29.07
N SER A 136 7.47 -6.65 -29.61
CA SER A 136 8.51 -7.33 -28.79
C SER A 136 9.41 -6.30 -28.12
N ILE A 137 9.54 -5.16 -28.79
CA ILE A 137 10.07 -3.92 -28.25
C ILE A 137 8.97 -3.17 -27.47
N ALA A 138 7.70 -3.58 -27.45
CA ALA A 138 6.64 -2.88 -26.71
C ALA A 138 6.73 -3.02 -25.19
N ALA A 139 7.67 -3.81 -24.65
CA ALA A 139 8.19 -3.55 -23.31
C ALA A 139 8.56 -2.07 -23.13
N LEU A 140 9.01 -1.38 -24.19
CA LEU A 140 9.25 0.05 -24.20
C LEU A 140 7.96 0.87 -24.04
N ASN A 141 6.85 0.55 -24.70
CA ASN A 141 5.61 1.31 -24.47
C ASN A 141 4.96 1.02 -23.10
N VAL A 142 5.12 -0.22 -22.58
CA VAL A 142 4.56 -0.62 -21.28
C VAL A 142 5.36 -0.02 -20.12
N LEU A 143 6.68 0.13 -20.32
CA LEU A 143 7.65 0.45 -19.28
C LEU A 143 8.29 1.84 -19.43
N THR A 144 8.18 2.48 -20.58
CA THR A 144 8.61 3.86 -20.84
C THR A 144 7.43 4.70 -21.30
N ASP A 145 7.48 6.02 -21.07
CA ASP A 145 6.46 6.96 -21.57
C ASP A 145 6.56 7.24 -23.09
N LEU A 146 7.44 6.51 -23.80
CA LEU A 146 7.56 6.61 -25.24
C LEU A 146 6.41 5.87 -25.94
N ASN A 147 5.78 6.57 -26.87
CA ASN A 147 4.77 6.08 -27.79
C ASN A 147 5.36 6.06 -29.20
N ILE A 148 5.72 4.88 -29.69
CA ILE A 148 6.31 4.73 -31.02
C ILE A 148 5.22 4.87 -32.11
N LYS A 149 5.54 5.62 -33.18
CA LYS A 149 4.67 5.86 -34.34
C LYS A 149 4.99 4.95 -35.52
N ASP A 150 6.26 4.77 -35.85
CA ASP A 150 6.70 4.05 -37.06
C ASP A 150 8.09 3.42 -36.88
N ILE A 151 8.36 2.34 -37.62
CA ILE A 151 9.68 1.70 -37.73
C ILE A 151 10.30 2.12 -39.06
N ILE A 152 11.32 2.95 -38.99
CA ILE A 152 12.06 3.42 -40.17
C ILE A 152 12.94 2.30 -40.73
N SER A 153 13.61 1.53 -39.86
CA SER A 153 14.46 0.42 -40.30
C SER A 153 14.68 -0.64 -39.25
N PHE A 154 15.02 -1.85 -39.70
CA PHE A 154 15.38 -2.99 -38.86
C PHE A 154 16.53 -3.77 -39.50
N THR A 155 17.68 -3.81 -38.82
CA THR A 155 18.91 -4.46 -39.29
C THR A 155 19.38 -5.49 -38.27
N ILE A 156 19.72 -6.69 -38.73
CA ILE A 156 20.44 -7.69 -37.94
C ILE A 156 21.91 -7.62 -38.33
N HIS A 157 22.78 -7.46 -37.34
CA HIS A 157 24.22 -7.57 -37.47
C HIS A 157 24.70 -8.87 -36.80
N SER A 158 25.48 -9.67 -37.52
CA SER A 158 25.99 -10.96 -37.07
C SER A 158 27.51 -10.98 -37.05
N ASP A 159 28.09 -11.15 -35.86
CA ASP A 159 29.53 -11.26 -35.64
C ASP A 159 29.81 -12.51 -34.78
N ASP A 160 30.57 -13.46 -35.34
CA ASP A 160 31.12 -14.68 -34.69
C ASP A 160 30.33 -15.19 -33.47
N GLY A 161 29.10 -15.65 -33.71
CA GLY A 161 28.25 -16.31 -32.70
C GLY A 161 27.32 -15.39 -31.90
N SER A 162 27.46 -14.07 -32.06
CA SER A 162 26.59 -13.03 -31.53
C SER A 162 25.67 -12.44 -32.60
N LEU A 163 24.47 -12.03 -32.19
CA LEU A 163 23.54 -11.27 -33.01
C LEU A 163 23.18 -9.98 -32.29
N SER A 164 23.18 -8.88 -33.04
CA SER A 164 22.60 -7.61 -32.59
C SER A 164 21.53 -7.15 -33.58
N ILE A 165 20.47 -6.58 -33.04
CA ILE A 165 19.36 -6.00 -33.78
C ILE A 165 19.46 -4.49 -33.60
N ILE A 166 19.40 -3.74 -34.70
CA ILE A 166 19.37 -2.28 -34.70
C ILE A 166 18.06 -1.86 -35.36
N ALA A 167 17.20 -1.20 -34.60
CA ALA A 167 15.95 -0.65 -35.07
C ALA A 167 15.95 0.89 -34.94
N ASP A 168 15.66 1.58 -36.04
CA ASP A 168 15.42 3.03 -36.05
C ASP A 168 13.92 3.30 -36.11
N LEU A 169 13.43 4.16 -35.23
CA LEU A 169 12.02 4.37 -34.91
C LEU A 169 11.70 5.86 -34.89
N ASP A 170 10.48 6.22 -35.28
CA ASP A 170 9.87 7.50 -34.91
C ASP A 170 8.91 7.27 -33.75
N ALA A 171 8.97 8.11 -32.72
CA ALA A 171 8.19 8.01 -31.49
C ALA A 171 7.79 9.39 -30.97
N TYR A 172 7.02 9.42 -29.89
CA TYR A 172 6.73 10.64 -29.14
C TYR A 172 6.57 10.34 -27.65
N TYR A 173 6.72 11.34 -26.78
CA TYR A 173 6.40 11.23 -25.36
C TYR A 173 5.56 12.43 -24.93
N TYR A 174 4.86 12.34 -23.81
CA TYR A 174 4.15 13.48 -23.24
C TYR A 174 5.06 14.22 -22.27
N ASP A 175 5.24 15.53 -22.45
CA ASP A 175 5.94 16.35 -21.46
C ASP A 175 5.09 16.54 -20.18
N THR A 176 5.68 17.20 -19.18
CA THR A 176 5.01 17.45 -17.88
C THR A 176 3.77 18.34 -17.99
N GLU A 177 3.56 19.02 -19.12
CA GLU A 177 2.38 19.83 -19.43
C GLU A 177 1.33 19.04 -20.23
N GLY A 178 1.63 17.79 -20.60
CA GLY A 178 0.77 16.90 -21.37
C GLY A 178 0.85 17.11 -22.89
N ASN A 179 1.86 17.82 -23.40
CA ASN A 179 2.06 17.98 -24.84
C ASN A 179 2.85 16.79 -25.41
N ALA A 180 2.43 16.28 -26.57
CA ALA A 180 3.18 15.27 -27.29
C ALA A 180 4.43 15.87 -27.97
N ILE A 181 5.60 15.31 -27.68
CA ILE A 181 6.90 15.68 -28.23
C ILE A 181 7.42 14.55 -29.09
N ASP A 182 7.55 14.80 -30.40
CA ASP A 182 8.06 13.82 -31.36
C ASP A 182 9.58 13.68 -31.25
N ILE A 183 10.06 12.43 -31.28
CA ILE A 183 11.46 12.06 -31.19
C ILE A 183 11.80 10.92 -32.16
N SER A 184 13.02 10.88 -32.68
CA SER A 184 13.54 9.70 -33.38
C SER A 184 14.40 8.88 -32.43
N VAL A 185 14.15 7.57 -32.37
CA VAL A 185 14.75 6.64 -31.42
C VAL A 185 15.51 5.55 -32.16
N ARG A 186 16.63 5.11 -31.61
CA ARG A 186 17.37 3.92 -32.02
C ARG A 186 17.38 2.92 -30.87
N ALA A 187 16.90 1.72 -31.13
CA ALA A 187 17.00 0.58 -30.23
C ALA A 187 18.08 -0.37 -30.75
N THR A 188 19.10 -0.63 -29.93
CA THR A 188 20.17 -1.59 -30.23
C THR A 188 20.07 -2.75 -29.26
N SER A 189 19.65 -3.92 -29.73
CA SER A 189 19.39 -5.11 -28.92
C SER A 189 20.42 -6.21 -29.18
N ASN A 190 21.15 -6.63 -28.16
CA ASN A 190 22.05 -7.78 -28.24
C ASN A 190 21.32 -9.05 -27.81
N LEU A 191 21.44 -10.10 -28.62
CA LEU A 191 20.82 -11.39 -28.31
C LEU A 191 21.56 -12.11 -27.18
N ILE A 192 20.79 -12.59 -26.21
CA ILE A 192 21.24 -13.43 -25.10
C ILE A 192 20.81 -14.87 -25.40
N LYS A 193 21.79 -15.79 -25.41
CA LYS A 193 21.55 -17.23 -25.57
C LYS A 193 21.51 -17.92 -24.21
N ASP A 194 20.59 -18.86 -24.06
CA ASP A 194 20.38 -19.66 -22.85
C ASP A 194 20.17 -18.87 -21.52
N PRO A 195 19.50 -17.70 -21.51
CA PRO A 195 19.24 -17.01 -20.26
C PRO A 195 18.33 -17.83 -19.34
N GLN A 196 18.38 -17.58 -18.03
CA GLN A 196 17.56 -18.30 -17.05
C GLN A 196 16.40 -17.42 -16.59
N ILE A 197 15.17 -17.93 -16.72
CA ILE A 197 13.99 -17.34 -16.07
C ILE A 197 13.65 -18.17 -14.84
N ASN A 198 13.77 -17.56 -13.67
CA ASN A 198 13.35 -18.13 -12.40
C ASN A 198 11.93 -17.68 -12.09
N ILE A 199 10.95 -18.55 -12.33
CA ILE A 199 9.56 -18.31 -11.95
C ILE A 199 9.42 -18.68 -10.46
N PRO A 200 9.04 -17.74 -9.58
CA PRO A 200 8.79 -18.07 -8.18
C PRO A 200 7.64 -19.06 -8.07
N THR A 201 7.91 -20.26 -7.55
CA THR A 201 6.88 -21.28 -7.26
C THR A 201 6.62 -21.43 -5.75
N THR A 202 7.54 -20.94 -4.93
CA THR A 202 7.45 -20.86 -3.47
C THR A 202 8.20 -19.63 -2.98
N GLY A 203 7.94 -19.20 -1.75
CA GLY A 203 8.71 -18.13 -1.09
C GLY A 203 10.19 -18.46 -0.94
N TYR A 204 10.98 -17.44 -0.65
CA TYR A 204 12.40 -17.55 -0.33
C TYR A 204 12.61 -18.27 1.00
N SER A 205 13.71 -19.03 1.08
CA SER A 205 14.11 -19.71 2.32
C SER A 205 14.95 -18.79 3.21
N ALA A 206 14.89 -19.05 4.51
CA ALA A 206 15.74 -18.37 5.50
C ALA A 206 17.22 -18.68 5.28
N ASP A 207 18.04 -17.64 5.38
CA ASP A 207 19.50 -17.70 5.33
C ASP A 207 20.11 -16.90 6.50
N ALA A 208 21.44 -16.80 6.56
CA ALA A 208 22.11 -16.10 7.66
C ALA A 208 21.82 -14.58 7.66
N ASP A 209 21.65 -14.01 6.48
CA ASP A 209 21.38 -12.58 6.30
C ASP A 209 19.93 -12.25 6.69
N SER A 210 18.97 -13.13 6.34
CA SER A 210 17.58 -12.98 6.76
C SER A 210 17.43 -13.09 8.29
N GLN A 211 18.22 -13.95 8.95
CA GLN A 211 18.24 -14.02 10.42
C GLN A 211 18.80 -12.74 11.06
N ALA A 212 19.82 -12.13 10.46
CA ALA A 212 20.37 -10.86 10.94
C ALA A 212 19.33 -9.73 10.81
N LEU A 213 18.64 -9.65 9.67
CA LEU A 213 17.55 -8.69 9.47
C LEU A 213 16.36 -8.94 10.40
N GLN A 214 15.97 -10.20 10.64
CA GLN A 214 14.92 -10.52 11.60
C GLN A 214 15.25 -9.94 12.97
N LYS A 215 16.50 -10.12 13.42
CA LYS A 215 16.95 -9.53 14.69
C LYS A 215 16.83 -8.01 14.68
N SER A 216 17.20 -7.33 13.59
CA SER A 216 17.03 -5.87 13.45
C SER A 216 15.57 -5.43 13.51
N PHE A 217 14.67 -6.20 12.89
CA PHE A 217 13.22 -5.97 12.91
C PHE A 217 12.68 -6.12 14.33
N ASP A 218 13.06 -7.19 15.04
CA ASP A 218 12.67 -7.44 16.42
C ASP A 218 13.22 -6.36 17.37
N ASP A 219 14.49 -5.97 17.18
CA ASP A 219 15.18 -4.98 18.00
C ASP A 219 14.58 -3.58 17.84
N THR A 220 13.92 -3.29 16.72
CA THR A 220 13.24 -2.00 16.48
C THR A 220 12.21 -1.69 17.56
N PHE A 221 11.52 -2.70 18.11
CA PHE A 221 10.51 -2.55 19.17
C PHE A 221 11.03 -2.87 20.57
N SER A 222 12.30 -3.27 20.67
CA SER A 222 12.95 -3.54 21.96
C SER A 222 13.18 -2.27 22.78
N SER A 223 13.18 -1.09 22.15
CA SER A 223 13.43 0.22 22.77
C SER A 223 12.50 1.30 22.21
N SER A 224 12.35 2.40 22.95
CA SER A 224 11.67 3.59 22.44
C SER A 224 12.45 4.19 21.26
N PHE A 225 11.74 4.71 20.27
CA PHE A 225 12.35 5.31 19.09
C PHE A 225 11.55 6.48 18.51
N HIS A 226 12.26 7.37 17.82
CA HIS A 226 11.69 8.37 16.93
C HIS A 226 12.14 8.06 15.51
N ALA A 227 11.20 7.98 14.57
CA ALA A 227 11.50 7.82 13.16
C ALA A 227 10.90 8.98 12.34
N SER A 228 11.65 9.52 11.39
CA SER A 228 11.23 10.70 10.61
C SER A 228 11.46 10.50 9.11
N GLY A 229 10.36 10.45 8.35
CA GLY A 229 10.32 10.32 6.89
C GLY A 229 10.36 11.68 6.22
N HIS A 230 11.29 11.88 5.28
CA HIS A 230 11.44 13.14 4.54
C HIS A 230 11.94 12.90 3.11
N GLY A 231 11.48 13.72 2.17
CA GLY A 231 12.03 13.73 0.83
C GLY A 231 13.50 14.17 0.81
N VAL A 232 14.30 13.68 -0.12
CA VAL A 232 15.74 13.98 -0.24
C VAL A 232 16.02 14.75 -1.54
N LEU A 233 16.72 15.89 -1.43
CA LEU A 233 17.19 16.67 -2.59
C LEU A 233 18.43 16.00 -3.21
N SER A 234 18.76 16.35 -4.46
CA SER A 234 19.96 15.86 -5.16
C SER A 234 21.28 16.13 -4.40
N THR A 235 21.28 17.10 -3.48
CA THR A 235 22.42 17.41 -2.60
C THR A 235 22.48 16.55 -1.33
N GLY A 236 21.62 15.53 -1.19
CA GLY A 236 21.51 14.69 0.00
C GLY A 236 20.92 15.39 1.23
N SER A 237 20.32 16.57 1.05
CA SER A 237 19.70 17.34 2.13
C SER A 237 18.20 17.08 2.18
N PRO A 238 17.56 17.12 3.38
CA PRO A 238 16.11 17.02 3.48
C PRO A 238 15.40 18.09 2.66
N SER A 239 14.47 17.65 1.83
CA SER A 239 13.60 18.50 1.02
C SER A 239 12.68 19.30 1.93
N GLN A 240 12.64 20.62 1.72
CA GLN A 240 11.73 21.50 2.43
C GLN A 240 10.35 21.61 1.79
N THR A 241 10.17 21.02 0.60
CA THR A 241 8.95 21.16 -0.21
C THR A 241 8.05 19.93 -0.13
N LEU A 242 8.52 18.82 0.44
CA LEU A 242 7.76 17.58 0.54
C LEU A 242 7.18 17.37 1.95
N PRO A 243 6.03 16.70 2.07
CA PRO A 243 5.48 16.28 3.36
C PRO A 243 6.50 15.43 4.15
N SER A 244 6.39 15.47 5.47
CA SER A 244 7.19 14.63 6.36
C SER A 244 6.32 13.91 7.36
N ASN A 245 6.63 12.64 7.63
CA ASN A 245 5.97 11.84 8.66
C ASN A 245 6.92 11.65 9.84
N ASP A 246 6.45 11.88 11.06
CA ASP A 246 7.20 11.60 12.28
C ASP A 246 6.46 10.54 13.11
N TYR A 247 7.16 9.49 13.51
CA TYR A 247 6.67 8.42 14.37
C TYR A 247 7.38 8.47 15.73
N TYR A 248 6.60 8.48 16.80
CA TYR A 248 7.10 8.51 18.17
C TYR A 248 6.61 7.28 18.91
N LEU A 249 7.48 6.31 19.16
CA LEU A 249 7.17 5.13 19.96
C LEU A 249 7.80 5.25 21.35
N LYS A 250 6.97 5.30 22.39
CA LYS A 250 7.40 5.02 23.75
C LYS A 250 6.99 3.58 24.11
N LYS A 251 7.99 2.72 24.31
CA LYS A 251 7.79 1.27 24.47
C LYS A 251 6.76 0.96 25.55
N GLY A 252 5.71 0.22 25.17
CA GLY A 252 4.65 -0.23 26.07
C GLY A 252 3.66 0.85 26.52
N GLU A 253 3.81 2.10 26.07
CA GLU A 253 2.90 3.19 26.42
C GLU A 253 2.10 3.68 25.21
N TYR A 254 2.77 4.14 24.15
CA TYR A 254 2.10 4.74 23.00
C TYR A 254 2.93 4.78 21.74
N LEU A 255 2.24 4.88 20.61
CA LEU A 255 2.78 5.30 19.33
C LEU A 255 1.99 6.50 18.82
N ILE A 256 2.69 7.54 18.36
CA ILE A 256 2.10 8.70 17.69
C ILE A 256 2.71 8.86 16.31
N GLU A 257 1.86 8.95 15.29
CA GLU A 257 2.21 9.38 13.94
C GLU A 257 1.77 10.84 13.76
N ARG A 258 2.66 11.64 13.21
CA ARG A 258 2.40 13.03 12.85
C ARG A 258 2.78 13.25 11.40
N ILE A 259 1.79 13.67 10.61
CA ILE A 259 2.02 14.13 9.24
C ILE A 259 2.14 15.65 9.27
N LYS A 260 3.26 16.19 8.80
CA LYS A 260 3.49 17.63 8.63
C LYS A 260 3.47 17.97 7.15
N ASP A 261 2.47 18.72 6.72
CA ASP A 261 2.50 19.40 5.43
C ASP A 261 3.11 20.82 5.59
N ARG A 262 4.07 21.18 4.73
CA ARG A 262 4.71 22.51 4.76
C ARG A 262 3.91 23.48 3.88
N GLY A 263 2.78 23.94 4.41
CA GLY A 263 1.85 24.90 3.78
C GLY A 263 0.77 25.41 4.75
N THR A 264 -0.41 25.78 4.24
CA THR A 264 -1.57 26.20 5.05
C THR A 264 -2.32 24.99 5.65
N TYR A 265 -1.64 24.26 6.52
CA TYR A 265 -2.12 23.21 7.44
C TYR A 265 -2.98 22.06 6.85
N VAL A 266 -2.40 20.86 6.88
CA VAL A 266 -3.03 19.74 7.59
C VAL A 266 -1.98 19.06 8.47
N GLN A 267 -2.09 19.27 9.79
CA GLN A 267 -1.39 18.45 10.77
C GLN A 267 -2.36 17.36 11.21
N THR A 268 -2.24 16.16 10.64
CA THR A 268 -2.96 14.99 11.15
C THR A 268 -2.07 14.32 12.17
N ILE A 269 -2.54 14.24 13.42
CA ILE A 269 -1.89 13.45 14.47
C ILE A 269 -2.85 12.33 14.82
N SER A 270 -2.35 11.11 14.68
CA SER A 270 -3.06 9.88 15.04
C SER A 270 -2.11 8.95 15.77
N GLY A 271 -2.64 7.94 16.44
CA GLY A 271 -1.79 7.02 17.16
C GLY A 271 -2.54 5.90 17.84
N TYR A 272 -1.78 5.14 18.62
CA TYR A 272 -2.26 4.01 19.40
C TYR A 272 -1.77 4.15 20.85
N LYS A 273 -2.68 3.95 21.80
CA LYS A 273 -2.37 3.81 23.23
C LYS A 273 -2.41 2.34 23.61
N GLN A 274 -1.32 1.84 24.19
CA GLN A 274 -1.25 0.48 24.71
C GLN A 274 -2.03 0.37 26.02
N THR A 275 -2.83 -0.68 26.14
CA THR A 275 -3.52 -1.06 27.38
C THR A 275 -3.27 -2.53 27.70
N ALA A 276 -3.77 -3.00 28.85
CA ALA A 276 -3.70 -4.42 29.22
C ALA A 276 -4.50 -5.32 28.26
N ASP A 277 -5.60 -4.83 27.69
CA ASP A 277 -6.52 -5.62 26.85
C ASP A 277 -6.21 -5.51 25.34
N GLY A 278 -5.39 -4.55 24.93
CA GLY A 278 -5.07 -4.29 23.52
C GLY A 278 -4.71 -2.83 23.22
N LEU A 279 -4.99 -2.37 22.00
CA LEU A 279 -4.67 -1.02 21.55
C LEU A 279 -5.89 -0.13 21.37
N ILE A 280 -5.80 1.11 21.84
CA ILE A 280 -6.80 2.15 21.62
C ILE A 280 -6.31 3.06 20.49
N PRO A 281 -6.93 3.05 19.30
CA PRO A 281 -6.64 4.04 18.26
C PRO A 281 -7.21 5.41 18.67
N PHE A 282 -6.45 6.48 18.40
CA PHE A 282 -6.88 7.84 18.66
C PHE A 282 -6.46 8.82 17.57
N THR A 283 -7.18 9.94 17.51
CA THR A 283 -6.88 11.12 16.70
C THR A 283 -6.81 12.35 17.60
N VAL A 284 -5.99 13.32 17.23
CA VAL A 284 -5.85 14.58 17.98
C VAL A 284 -6.50 15.72 17.20
N ASP A 285 -7.34 16.49 17.86
CA ASP A 285 -7.97 17.67 17.27
C ASP A 285 -6.99 18.87 17.17
N LYS A 286 -7.46 19.98 16.59
CA LYS A 286 -6.66 21.21 16.44
C LYS A 286 -6.27 21.87 17.77
N GLN A 287 -6.94 21.50 18.86
CA GLN A 287 -6.68 21.98 20.22
C GLN A 287 -5.73 21.06 20.98
N GLY A 288 -5.27 19.97 20.36
CA GLY A 288 -4.40 18.99 20.99
C GLY A 288 -5.15 17.91 21.76
N ASN A 289 -6.49 17.89 21.78
CA ASN A 289 -7.22 16.87 22.54
C ASN A 289 -7.25 15.55 21.78
N ALA A 290 -6.82 14.48 22.44
CA ALA A 290 -6.90 13.14 21.92
C ALA A 290 -8.33 12.57 22.12
N THR A 291 -8.86 11.98 21.06
CA THR A 291 -10.17 11.31 21.07
C THR A 291 -10.03 9.92 20.45
N SER A 292 -10.71 8.93 21.01
CA SER A 292 -10.73 7.58 20.44
C SER A 292 -11.32 7.63 19.03
N SER A 293 -10.60 7.05 18.07
CA SER A 293 -10.98 7.04 16.65
C SER A 293 -11.57 5.69 16.21
N GLY A 294 -11.68 4.72 17.11
CA GLY A 294 -12.23 3.39 16.80
C GLY A 294 -12.29 2.46 18.01
N ALA A 295 -12.75 1.23 17.77
CA ALA A 295 -12.84 0.17 18.77
C ALA A 295 -11.47 -0.27 19.31
N LEU A 296 -11.47 -0.86 20.51
CA LEU A 296 -10.29 -1.52 21.08
C LEU A 296 -9.85 -2.67 20.17
N ILE A 297 -8.59 -2.66 19.75
CA ILE A 297 -7.98 -3.76 19.01
C ILE A 297 -7.47 -4.79 20.02
N LYS A 298 -8.33 -5.73 20.38
CA LYS A 298 -8.06 -6.73 21.43
C LYS A 298 -6.87 -7.61 21.11
N GLY A 299 -6.02 -7.88 22.12
CA GLY A 299 -4.88 -8.80 22.02
C GLY A 299 -3.74 -8.32 21.12
N LYS A 300 -3.79 -7.09 20.62
CA LYS A 300 -2.73 -6.46 19.82
C LYS A 300 -1.82 -5.59 20.68
N SER A 301 -0.58 -5.47 20.23
CA SER A 301 0.50 -4.68 20.83
C SER A 301 0.95 -3.59 19.86
N LEU A 302 1.64 -2.55 20.35
CA LEU A 302 2.14 -1.47 19.48
C LEU A 302 3.02 -1.99 18.33
N ALA A 303 3.73 -3.11 18.55
CA ALA A 303 4.54 -3.77 17.53
C ALA A 303 3.69 -4.35 16.38
N ASP A 304 2.41 -4.67 16.60
CA ASP A 304 1.51 -5.14 15.54
C ASP A 304 1.08 -4.03 14.57
N MET A 305 1.13 -2.75 14.95
CA MET A 305 0.59 -1.65 14.14
C MET A 305 1.63 -1.00 13.22
N ILE A 306 2.89 -1.05 13.63
CA ILE A 306 4.03 -0.47 12.91
C ILE A 306 5.15 -1.49 12.78
N GLY A 307 4.82 -2.77 12.83
CA GLY A 307 5.80 -3.84 12.70
C GLY A 307 6.46 -3.85 11.31
N TRP A 308 7.74 -4.17 11.26
CA TRP A 308 8.33 -4.83 10.10
C TRP A 308 7.74 -6.23 10.02
N THR A 309 6.52 -6.33 9.50
CA THR A 309 5.85 -7.62 9.24
C THR A 309 6.29 -8.22 7.91
N VAL A 310 7.14 -7.49 7.17
CA VAL A 310 7.83 -7.98 6.00
C VAL A 310 8.74 -9.14 6.41
N SER A 311 8.67 -10.23 5.66
CA SER A 311 9.53 -11.39 5.85
C SER A 311 10.97 -11.02 5.49
N PRO A 312 11.96 -11.21 6.38
CA PRO A 312 13.35 -10.85 6.11
C PRO A 312 13.96 -11.66 4.96
N GLU A 313 13.39 -12.82 4.62
CA GLU A 313 13.80 -13.66 3.50
C GLU A 313 13.64 -12.98 2.14
N VAL A 314 12.81 -11.93 2.03
CA VAL A 314 12.62 -11.19 0.77
C VAL A 314 13.76 -10.20 0.50
N PHE A 315 14.73 -10.07 1.41
CA PHE A 315 15.87 -9.16 1.27
C PHE A 315 17.14 -9.89 0.85
N LYS A 316 17.99 -9.17 0.10
CA LYS A 316 19.36 -9.56 -0.23
C LYS A 316 20.33 -8.55 0.37
N LYS A 317 21.48 -9.05 0.82
CA LYS A 317 22.59 -8.20 1.24
C LYS A 317 23.21 -7.50 0.03
N LEU A 318 23.38 -6.19 0.12
CA LEU A 318 24.02 -5.36 -0.91
C LEU A 318 25.45 -4.98 -0.50
N ASP A 319 25.64 -4.67 0.79
CA ASP A 319 26.94 -4.37 1.39
C ASP A 319 26.93 -4.81 2.87
N ALA A 320 28.02 -4.59 3.62
CA ALA A 320 28.23 -5.06 5.00
C ALA A 320 27.01 -4.86 5.92
N ASN A 321 26.41 -3.66 5.89
CA ASN A 321 25.26 -3.26 6.71
C ASN A 321 24.09 -2.75 5.86
N THR A 322 24.05 -3.03 4.56
CA THR A 322 23.01 -2.53 3.66
C THR A 322 22.30 -3.70 2.99
N TYR A 323 20.97 -3.68 3.04
CA TYR A 323 20.10 -4.70 2.47
C TYR A 323 19.12 -4.06 1.50
N GLY A 324 18.81 -4.73 0.41
CA GLY A 324 17.76 -4.33 -0.53
C GLY A 324 16.80 -5.47 -0.79
N LEU A 325 15.69 -5.19 -1.47
CA LEU A 325 14.75 -6.25 -1.86
C LEU A 325 15.37 -7.18 -2.91
N LYS A 326 15.03 -8.48 -2.82
CA LYS A 326 15.35 -9.46 -3.87
C LYS A 326 14.58 -9.11 -5.15
N ASP A 327 15.11 -9.59 -6.27
CA ASP A 327 14.46 -9.39 -7.57
C ASP A 327 13.08 -10.07 -7.56
N ASN A 328 12.10 -9.49 -8.25
CA ASN A 328 10.70 -9.96 -8.27
C ASN A 328 9.96 -9.87 -6.93
N VAL A 329 10.45 -9.08 -5.96
CA VAL A 329 9.68 -8.71 -4.78
C VAL A 329 8.87 -7.45 -5.08
N LYS A 330 7.55 -7.51 -4.87
CA LYS A 330 6.62 -6.37 -5.12
C LYS A 330 5.68 -6.16 -3.95
N LYS A 331 5.13 -4.94 -3.84
CA LYS A 331 4.14 -4.55 -2.80
C LYS A 331 4.62 -4.81 -1.37
N ALA A 332 5.93 -4.82 -1.16
CA ALA A 332 6.52 -5.09 0.14
C ALA A 332 6.21 -3.97 1.15
N TYR A 333 5.96 -2.75 0.68
CA TYR A 333 5.58 -1.57 1.47
C TYR A 333 4.38 -1.80 2.40
N GLN A 334 3.47 -2.72 2.06
CA GLN A 334 2.29 -3.03 2.86
C GLN A 334 2.64 -3.64 4.23
N ASN A 335 3.87 -4.14 4.37
CA ASN A 335 4.35 -4.85 5.55
C ASN A 335 5.55 -4.12 6.22
N MET A 336 5.78 -2.85 5.87
CA MET A 336 6.92 -2.06 6.32
C MET A 336 6.48 -0.78 7.01
N ILE A 337 7.35 -0.25 7.87
CA ILE A 337 7.24 1.15 8.29
C ILE A 337 7.74 2.01 7.14
N GLY A 338 6.96 3.00 6.74
CA GLY A 338 7.30 3.86 5.61
C GLY A 338 7.17 5.35 5.88
N GLY A 339 7.80 6.12 5.00
CA GLY A 339 7.55 7.54 4.91
C GLY A 339 6.21 7.87 4.25
N SER A 340 6.02 9.15 3.94
CA SER A 340 4.79 9.70 3.37
C SER A 340 4.40 9.10 2.02
N ALA A 341 5.37 8.62 1.24
CA ALA A 341 5.17 8.12 -0.11
C ALA A 341 5.43 6.62 -0.28
N ILE A 342 5.53 5.83 0.80
CA ILE A 342 5.93 4.41 0.71
C ILE A 342 4.99 3.57 -0.18
N SER A 343 3.71 3.95 -0.31
CA SER A 343 2.77 3.26 -1.20
C SER A 343 3.10 3.40 -2.70
N GLY A 344 3.86 4.44 -3.07
CA GLY A 344 4.37 4.67 -4.42
C GLY A 344 5.85 4.29 -4.57
N MET A 345 6.42 3.56 -3.60
CA MET A 345 7.81 3.13 -3.61
C MET A 345 8.14 2.30 -4.86
N ILE A 346 9.31 2.54 -5.46
CA ILE A 346 9.91 1.70 -6.50
C ILE A 346 10.75 0.63 -5.80
N GLU A 347 10.30 -0.62 -5.81
CA GLU A 347 10.84 -1.68 -4.93
C GLU A 347 12.35 -1.94 -5.10
N THR A 348 12.87 -1.84 -6.31
CA THR A 348 14.30 -2.09 -6.61
C THR A 348 15.24 -1.06 -5.98
N THR A 349 14.72 0.12 -5.62
CA THR A 349 15.48 1.21 -5.02
C THR A 349 15.49 1.14 -3.49
N PHE A 350 14.61 0.32 -2.89
CA PHE A 350 14.47 0.23 -1.45
C PHE A 350 15.71 -0.36 -0.79
N LYS A 351 16.26 0.38 0.18
CA LYS A 351 17.42 -0.02 0.97
C LYS A 351 17.13 0.13 2.45
N ILE A 352 17.56 -0.85 3.23
CA ILE A 352 17.65 -0.79 4.69
C ILE A 352 19.13 -0.70 5.04
N ASN A 353 19.50 0.35 5.78
CA ASN A 353 20.83 0.52 6.33
C ASN A 353 20.79 0.21 7.82
N LEU A 354 21.69 -0.65 8.26
CA LEU A 354 21.87 -1.00 9.66
C LEU A 354 23.04 -0.24 10.27
N THR A 355 22.94 0.07 11.56
CA THR A 355 24.07 0.48 12.39
C THR A 355 25.03 -0.68 12.63
N ASP A 356 26.23 -0.40 13.13
CA ASP A 356 27.22 -1.43 13.48
C ASP A 356 26.72 -2.39 14.59
N ASP A 357 25.79 -1.95 15.45
CA ASP A 357 25.13 -2.80 16.45
C ASP A 357 23.91 -3.56 15.89
N GLY A 358 23.65 -3.47 14.58
CA GLY A 358 22.63 -4.22 13.86
C GLY A 358 21.21 -3.70 14.04
N LYS A 359 21.02 -2.44 14.43
CA LYS A 359 19.70 -1.79 14.45
C LYS A 359 19.46 -1.09 13.12
N ILE A 360 18.20 -0.82 12.79
CA ILE A 360 17.88 -0.08 11.56
C ILE A 360 18.27 1.39 11.77
N ASP A 361 19.23 1.90 11.02
CA ASP A 361 19.60 3.31 11.04
C ASP A 361 18.63 4.13 10.19
N ASN A 362 18.45 3.73 8.94
CA ASN A 362 17.54 4.40 8.03
C ASN A 362 17.08 3.45 6.92
N THR A 363 16.00 3.85 6.24
CA THR A 363 15.60 3.26 4.96
C THR A 363 15.50 4.33 3.90
N THR A 364 15.90 4.01 2.67
CA THR A 364 15.84 4.93 1.53
C THR A 364 15.16 4.27 0.35
N TYR A 365 14.40 5.06 -0.41
CA TYR A 365 13.77 4.60 -1.65
C TYR A 365 13.40 5.78 -2.55
N SER A 366 13.30 5.48 -3.84
CA SER A 366 12.64 6.33 -4.82
C SER A 366 11.15 5.99 -4.88
N TYR A 367 10.32 6.96 -5.23
CA TYR A 367 8.88 6.78 -5.33
C TYR A 367 8.28 7.53 -6.52
N VAL A 368 7.15 7.03 -6.99
CA VAL A 368 6.24 7.69 -7.93
C VAL A 368 4.88 7.85 -7.26
N ALA A 369 4.50 9.09 -6.98
CA ALA A 369 3.20 9.44 -6.42
C ALA A 369 2.29 10.03 -7.52
N ASN A 370 1.07 9.49 -7.62
CA ASN A 370 0.05 9.94 -8.57
C ASN A 370 0.50 9.98 -10.05
N GLY A 371 1.50 9.17 -10.42
CA GLY A 371 2.03 9.07 -11.79
C GLY A 371 2.79 10.29 -12.31
N LEU A 372 2.99 11.33 -11.50
CA LEU A 372 3.61 12.60 -11.95
C LEU A 372 4.62 13.18 -10.94
N LEU A 373 4.60 12.71 -9.68
CA LEU A 373 5.51 13.17 -8.64
C LEU A 373 6.55 12.12 -8.38
N PHE A 374 7.79 12.42 -8.74
CA PHE A 374 8.95 11.57 -8.56
C PHE A 374 9.85 12.14 -7.49
N GLY A 375 10.44 11.29 -6.66
CA GLY A 375 11.37 11.75 -5.65
C GLY A 375 12.04 10.60 -4.93
N ASN A 376 12.98 10.99 -4.05
CA ASN A 376 13.61 10.08 -3.10
C ASN A 376 13.09 10.43 -1.71
N GLU A 377 12.90 9.41 -0.87
CA GLU A 377 12.53 9.56 0.53
C GLU A 377 13.50 8.77 1.41
N GLU A 378 13.80 9.33 2.58
CA GLU A 378 14.53 8.66 3.66
C GLU A 378 13.67 8.65 4.93
N LEU A 379 13.58 7.49 5.56
CA LEU A 379 13.04 7.31 6.91
C LEU A 379 14.18 6.93 7.86
N SER A 380 14.63 7.89 8.67
CA SER A 380 15.73 7.68 9.63
C SER A 380 15.19 7.35 11.03
N PHE A 381 15.85 6.44 11.74
CA PHE A 381 15.47 5.95 13.08
C PHE A 381 16.47 6.40 14.14
N LYS A 382 15.97 6.79 15.31
CA LYS A 382 16.77 7.12 16.49
C LYS A 382 16.25 6.37 17.70
N TYR A 383 17.09 5.55 18.31
CA TYR A 383 16.74 4.71 19.46
C TYR A 383 17.28 5.29 20.77
N GLY A 384 16.63 4.92 21.88
CA GLY A 384 17.18 5.15 23.23
C GLY A 384 16.91 6.52 23.82
N GLU A 385 15.99 7.28 23.25
CA GLU A 385 15.49 8.50 23.88
C GLU A 385 14.38 8.16 24.90
N ASP A 386 14.47 8.72 26.11
CA ASP A 386 13.30 8.91 26.97
C ASP A 386 12.37 9.89 26.24
N LEU A 387 11.59 9.36 25.30
CA LEU A 387 10.70 10.16 24.48
C LEU A 387 9.63 10.76 25.37
N ALA A 388 9.74 12.07 25.55
CA ALA A 388 8.72 12.85 26.21
C ALA A 388 7.39 12.67 25.47
N PHE A 389 6.30 12.64 26.24
CA PHE A 389 4.97 12.69 25.67
C PHE A 389 4.86 13.93 24.76
N PRO A 390 4.41 13.81 23.49
CA PRO A 390 4.47 14.93 22.57
C PRO A 390 3.67 16.13 23.09
N ASP A 391 4.35 17.28 23.23
CA ASP A 391 3.78 18.51 23.81
C ASP A 391 2.52 19.04 23.10
N ILE A 392 2.34 18.63 21.85
CA ILE A 392 1.18 18.96 21.00
C ILE A 392 -0.08 18.18 21.38
N VAL A 393 0.06 17.09 22.14
CA VAL A 393 -1.05 16.27 22.61
C VAL A 393 -1.33 16.66 24.06
N ASN A 394 -2.58 17.03 24.33
CA ASN A 394 -3.05 17.28 25.68
C ASN A 394 -3.02 15.95 26.46
N LYS A 395 -2.09 15.85 27.41
CA LYS A 395 -1.87 14.64 28.19
C LYS A 395 -3.10 14.18 28.97
N ASP A 396 -3.88 15.10 29.53
CA ASP A 396 -5.08 14.76 30.29
C ASP A 396 -6.14 14.10 29.40
N SER A 397 -6.36 14.62 28.20
CA SER A 397 -7.27 14.04 27.21
C SER A 397 -6.81 12.66 26.72
N TYR A 398 -5.49 12.48 26.56
CA TYR A 398 -4.88 11.20 26.18
C TYR A 398 -4.97 10.16 27.30
N ASP A 399 -4.69 10.56 28.55
CA ASP A 399 -4.82 9.69 29.70
C ASP A 399 -6.29 9.29 29.91
N ALA A 400 -7.23 10.18 29.57
CA ALA A 400 -8.67 9.94 29.55
C ALA A 400 -9.17 9.07 28.36
N LEU A 401 -8.30 8.64 27.43
CA LEU A 401 -8.61 7.57 26.48
C LEU A 401 -8.75 6.25 27.25
N THR A 402 -9.90 6.04 27.87
CA THR A 402 -10.30 4.82 28.59
C THR A 402 -11.60 4.25 28.03
N ALA A 403 -12.30 4.97 27.15
CA ALA A 403 -13.52 4.52 26.50
C ALA A 403 -13.28 4.23 25.01
N THR A 404 -13.34 2.96 24.64
CA THR A 404 -13.38 2.45 23.26
C THR A 404 -14.78 2.00 22.90
N GLU A 405 -15.10 1.89 21.61
CA GLU A 405 -16.35 1.30 21.15
C GLU A 405 -16.60 -0.08 21.79
N GLY A 406 -17.78 -0.26 22.40
CA GLY A 406 -18.10 -1.42 23.21
C GLY A 406 -17.69 -1.32 24.69
N THR A 407 -17.01 -0.26 25.11
CA THR A 407 -16.68 -0.05 26.54
C THR A 407 -17.96 0.17 27.33
N ILE A 408 -18.06 -0.55 28.44
CA ILE A 408 -19.20 -0.48 29.35
C ILE A 408 -18.85 0.46 30.48
N SER A 409 -19.62 1.52 30.64
CA SER A 409 -19.51 2.47 31.76
C SER A 409 -20.90 2.73 32.36
N SER A 410 -21.15 3.93 32.88
CA SER A 410 -22.46 4.42 33.31
C SER A 410 -22.93 5.53 32.36
N TRP A 411 -24.24 5.76 32.27
CA TRP A 411 -24.79 6.94 31.58
C TRP A 411 -24.30 8.27 32.15
N LEU A 412 -23.69 8.28 33.34
CA LEU A 412 -22.98 9.45 33.87
C LEU A 412 -21.66 9.76 33.13
N GLU A 413 -21.10 8.81 32.39
CA GLU A 413 -19.89 8.98 31.57
C GLU A 413 -20.20 9.34 30.12
N GLU A 414 -21.49 9.51 29.79
CA GLU A 414 -21.90 9.97 28.47
C GLU A 414 -21.52 11.46 28.27
N LYS A 415 -21.07 11.82 27.05
CA LYS A 415 -20.45 13.11 26.74
C LYS A 415 -21.45 14.28 26.65
N ASN A 416 -22.73 14.02 26.40
CA ASN A 416 -23.80 15.00 26.35
C ASN A 416 -24.24 15.44 27.76
N SER A 417 -23.90 16.67 28.10
CA SER A 417 -24.16 17.25 29.43
C SER A 417 -25.65 17.32 29.80
N LEU A 418 -26.56 17.44 28.83
CA LEU A 418 -28.00 17.49 29.08
C LEU A 418 -28.55 16.12 29.45
N VAL A 419 -28.13 15.08 28.73
CA VAL A 419 -28.50 13.68 29.03
C VAL A 419 -27.98 13.29 30.40
N LYS A 420 -26.70 13.56 30.69
CA LYS A 420 -26.11 13.33 32.01
C LYS A 420 -26.91 13.99 33.15
N LYS A 421 -27.28 15.27 32.98
CA LYS A 421 -28.09 16.00 33.97
C LYS A 421 -29.46 15.37 34.17
N MET A 422 -30.10 14.86 33.11
CA MET A 422 -31.39 14.18 33.20
C MET A 422 -31.28 12.83 33.93
N PHE A 423 -30.22 12.06 33.68
CA PHE A 423 -29.96 10.82 34.41
C PHE A 423 -29.75 11.09 35.91
N THR A 424 -28.92 12.07 36.27
CA THR A 424 -28.73 12.46 37.68
C THR A 424 -30.04 12.92 38.32
N LYS A 425 -30.84 13.73 37.62
CA LYS A 425 -32.13 14.23 38.13
C LYS A 425 -33.15 13.12 38.35
N THR A 426 -33.22 12.15 37.43
CA THR A 426 -34.27 11.11 37.44
C THR A 426 -33.92 9.96 38.37
N PHE A 427 -32.66 9.53 38.38
CA PHE A 427 -32.24 8.32 39.07
C PHE A 427 -31.40 8.58 40.33
N GLY A 428 -30.93 9.81 40.56
CA GLY A 428 -30.06 10.12 41.69
C GLY A 428 -28.84 9.20 41.73
N ASP A 429 -28.58 8.60 42.89
CA ASP A 429 -27.45 7.69 43.11
C ASP A 429 -27.50 6.45 42.19
N LYS A 430 -28.71 6.01 41.81
CA LYS A 430 -28.92 4.86 40.91
C LYS A 430 -28.48 5.13 39.47
N ALA A 431 -28.24 6.39 39.08
CA ALA A 431 -27.76 6.72 37.74
C ALA A 431 -26.42 6.03 37.40
N SER A 432 -25.58 5.84 38.43
CA SER A 432 -24.30 5.13 38.31
C SER A 432 -24.44 3.64 37.98
N GLU A 433 -25.60 3.05 38.28
CA GLU A 433 -25.88 1.61 38.11
C GLU A 433 -26.46 1.28 36.73
N ILE A 434 -26.90 2.30 35.97
CA ILE A 434 -27.43 2.12 34.63
C ILE A 434 -26.25 2.05 33.66
N PRO A 435 -25.98 0.88 33.04
CA PRO A 435 -24.81 0.72 32.20
C PRO A 435 -24.97 1.55 30.93
N TYR A 436 -23.88 2.13 30.45
CA TYR A 436 -23.78 2.79 29.16
C TYR A 436 -22.85 1.99 28.26
N LEU A 437 -23.27 1.75 27.02
CA LEU A 437 -22.46 1.14 25.98
C LEU A 437 -21.89 2.26 25.11
N TYR A 438 -20.58 2.50 25.22
CA TYR A 438 -19.93 3.52 24.41
C TYR A 438 -19.91 3.09 22.94
N ASP A 439 -20.40 3.97 22.07
CA ASP A 439 -20.30 3.86 20.62
C ASP A 439 -19.86 5.22 20.08
N ALA A 440 -18.77 5.26 19.32
CA ALA A 440 -18.16 6.52 18.88
C ALA A 440 -19.09 7.33 17.95
N LYS A 441 -19.99 6.68 17.21
CA LYS A 441 -20.95 7.35 16.32
C LYS A 441 -22.12 7.97 17.08
N VAL A 442 -22.43 7.42 18.26
CA VAL A 442 -23.62 7.75 19.03
C VAL A 442 -23.30 8.66 20.23
N SER A 443 -22.15 8.46 20.86
CA SER A 443 -21.69 9.18 22.05
C SER A 443 -21.58 10.69 21.82
N GLY A 444 -22.12 11.50 22.72
CA GLY A 444 -22.20 12.96 22.64
C GLY A 444 -23.38 13.48 21.79
N ASN A 445 -23.96 12.64 20.94
CA ASN A 445 -24.97 13.04 19.95
C ASN A 445 -26.41 12.65 20.35
N TRP A 446 -26.61 12.16 21.57
CA TRP A 446 -27.95 11.86 22.09
C TRP A 446 -28.79 13.13 22.27
N SER A 447 -30.05 13.06 21.89
CA SER A 447 -31.02 14.14 22.08
C SER A 447 -32.10 13.72 23.08
N LEU A 448 -32.55 14.66 23.91
CA LEU A 448 -33.73 14.47 24.76
C LEU A 448 -34.98 14.65 23.89
N GLY A 449 -35.93 13.75 24.04
CA GLY A 449 -37.23 13.84 23.36
C GLY A 449 -38.39 13.87 24.34
N THR A 450 -39.55 14.27 23.84
CA THR A 450 -40.81 14.22 24.60
C THR A 450 -41.42 12.84 24.45
N ASN A 451 -41.75 12.20 25.59
CA ASN A 451 -42.53 10.96 25.61
C ASN A 451 -44.03 11.29 25.66
N TYR A 452 -44.83 10.67 24.78
CA TYR A 452 -46.27 10.94 24.61
C TYR A 452 -47.18 9.79 25.05
N ASP A 453 -46.64 8.70 25.60
CA ASP A 453 -47.41 7.50 25.96
C ASP A 453 -47.80 7.41 27.45
N ASP A 454 -47.80 8.55 28.14
CA ASP A 454 -48.21 8.70 29.54
C ASP A 454 -47.46 7.83 30.57
N THR A 455 -46.39 7.11 30.19
CA THR A 455 -45.65 6.26 31.14
C THR A 455 -44.80 7.06 32.13
N GLY A 456 -44.54 8.34 31.86
CA GLY A 456 -43.63 9.19 32.63
C GLY A 456 -42.14 8.87 32.43
N ASP A 457 -41.80 7.91 31.56
CA ASP A 457 -40.42 7.62 31.19
C ASP A 457 -39.84 8.80 30.39
N PHE A 458 -38.58 9.18 30.63
CA PHE A 458 -37.92 10.14 29.75
C PHE A 458 -37.28 9.42 28.56
N MET A 459 -37.32 10.08 27.41
CA MET A 459 -36.88 9.53 26.12
C MET A 459 -35.57 10.17 25.68
N ILE A 460 -34.66 9.35 25.17
CA ILE A 460 -33.52 9.80 24.37
C ILE A 460 -33.52 9.13 23.01
N TYR A 461 -32.99 9.82 22.01
CA TYR A 461 -32.87 9.32 20.64
C TYR A 461 -31.58 9.80 19.99
N ASN A 462 -31.15 9.06 18.96
CA ASN A 462 -30.01 9.44 18.14
C ASN A 462 -30.22 8.89 16.72
N SER A 463 -30.17 9.77 15.72
CA SER A 463 -30.39 9.38 14.31
C SER A 463 -29.33 8.40 13.79
N ALA A 464 -28.12 8.40 14.35
CA ALA A 464 -27.05 7.46 13.99
C ALA A 464 -27.33 6.02 14.44
N VAL A 465 -28.32 5.81 15.31
CA VAL A 465 -28.74 4.46 15.75
C VAL A 465 -29.69 3.80 14.75
N LYS A 466 -30.38 4.59 13.92
CA LYS A 466 -31.35 4.06 12.96
C LYS A 466 -30.68 3.13 11.95
N GLY A 467 -31.13 1.89 11.91
CA GLY A 467 -30.56 0.85 11.04
C GLY A 467 -29.19 0.32 11.49
N SER A 468 -28.72 0.67 12.68
CA SER A 468 -27.56 0.06 13.31
C SER A 468 -27.95 -1.08 14.26
N ASP A 469 -26.98 -1.84 14.73
CA ASP A 469 -27.16 -2.93 15.70
C ASP A 469 -27.07 -2.47 17.17
N TYR A 470 -26.97 -1.15 17.42
CA TYR A 470 -26.66 -0.61 18.75
C TYR A 470 -27.66 -1.05 19.82
N PHE A 471 -28.98 -1.04 19.52
CA PHE A 471 -30.00 -1.49 20.48
C PHE A 471 -29.90 -2.98 20.80
N ALA A 472 -29.59 -3.83 19.83
CA ALA A 472 -29.40 -5.26 20.09
C ALA A 472 -28.17 -5.51 20.98
N ARG A 473 -27.07 -4.79 20.73
CA ARG A 473 -25.86 -4.83 21.58
C ARG A 473 -26.16 -4.31 23.00
N TYR A 474 -26.89 -3.21 23.11
CA TYR A 474 -27.21 -2.60 24.40
C TYR A 474 -28.22 -3.42 25.21
N GLU A 475 -29.22 -4.02 24.58
CA GLU A 475 -30.14 -4.98 25.20
C GLU A 475 -29.38 -6.20 25.76
N THR A 476 -28.44 -6.75 24.97
CA THR A 476 -27.59 -7.87 25.41
C THR A 476 -26.80 -7.49 26.66
N LEU A 477 -26.16 -6.31 26.65
CA LEU A 477 -25.45 -5.77 27.81
C LEU A 477 -26.35 -5.67 29.05
N LEU A 478 -27.56 -5.12 28.91
CA LEU A 478 -28.49 -4.97 30.03
C LEU A 478 -28.83 -6.33 30.65
N LYS A 479 -29.08 -7.35 29.82
CA LYS A 479 -29.35 -8.73 30.28
C LYS A 479 -28.13 -9.33 31.00
N GLU A 480 -26.92 -9.14 30.47
CA GLU A 480 -25.66 -9.56 31.14
C GLU A 480 -25.45 -8.84 32.49
N LYS A 481 -25.94 -7.61 32.63
CA LYS A 481 -25.91 -6.84 33.88
C LYS A 481 -27.08 -7.16 34.82
N GLY A 482 -27.91 -8.14 34.50
CA GLY A 482 -28.96 -8.67 35.36
C GLY A 482 -30.31 -7.97 35.24
N PHE A 483 -30.54 -7.17 34.18
CA PHE A 483 -31.88 -6.69 33.87
C PHE A 483 -32.73 -7.82 33.31
N THR A 484 -33.98 -7.93 33.78
CA THR A 484 -34.91 -8.99 33.39
C THR A 484 -36.12 -8.43 32.68
N GLU A 485 -36.67 -9.18 31.73
CA GLU A 485 -37.82 -8.74 30.95
C GLU A 485 -39.10 -8.76 31.81
N LYS A 486 -39.84 -7.64 31.81
CA LYS A 486 -41.14 -7.48 32.48
C LYS A 486 -42.09 -6.75 31.54
N THR A 487 -43.33 -7.21 31.44
CA THR A 487 -44.38 -6.51 30.68
C THR A 487 -45.19 -5.64 31.63
N VAL A 488 -45.30 -4.35 31.33
CA VAL A 488 -46.10 -3.37 32.09
C VAL A 488 -47.02 -2.66 31.10
N GLY A 489 -48.33 -2.84 31.26
CA GLY A 489 -49.31 -2.37 30.27
C GLY A 489 -49.08 -3.02 28.90
N SER A 490 -48.97 -2.19 27.86
CA SER A 490 -48.66 -2.59 26.47
C SER A 490 -47.17 -2.66 26.15
N HIS A 491 -46.28 -2.36 27.10
CA HIS A 491 -44.85 -2.21 26.85
C HIS A 491 -44.02 -3.31 27.52
N LYS A 492 -42.95 -3.70 26.83
CA LYS A 492 -41.94 -4.63 27.32
C LYS A 492 -40.73 -3.84 27.84
N TYR A 493 -40.39 -4.05 29.10
CA TYR A 493 -39.28 -3.39 29.78
C TYR A 493 -38.20 -4.40 30.18
N LEU A 494 -36.97 -3.92 30.28
CA LEU A 494 -35.86 -4.53 31.02
C LEU A 494 -35.78 -3.84 32.38
N VAL A 495 -35.92 -4.61 33.45
CA VAL A 495 -36.07 -4.08 34.82
C VAL A 495 -35.00 -4.64 35.75
N LYS A 496 -34.42 -3.77 36.58
CA LYS A 496 -33.50 -4.10 37.66
C LYS A 496 -33.49 -3.00 38.71
N ASP A 497 -33.51 -3.36 40.00
CA ASP A 497 -33.31 -2.42 41.14
C ASP A 497 -34.19 -1.16 41.11
N GLY A 498 -35.44 -1.30 40.65
CA GLY A 498 -36.40 -0.19 40.52
C GLY A 498 -36.16 0.72 39.31
N ILE A 499 -35.33 0.31 38.36
CA ILE A 499 -35.07 0.98 37.08
C ILE A 499 -35.71 0.16 35.98
N ARG A 500 -36.44 0.80 35.07
CA ARG A 500 -37.01 0.17 33.87
C ARG A 500 -36.52 0.87 32.61
N ILE A 501 -36.16 0.08 31.61
CA ILE A 501 -35.62 0.54 30.32
C ILE A 501 -36.39 -0.15 29.21
N ARG A 502 -36.78 0.57 28.16
CA ARG A 502 -37.37 -0.04 26.96
C ARG A 502 -36.86 0.62 25.69
N PHE A 503 -37.00 -0.11 24.59
CA PHE A 503 -36.66 0.33 23.24
C PHE A 503 -37.94 0.54 22.44
N GLY A 504 -37.96 1.57 21.58
CA GLY A 504 -39.11 1.83 20.71
C GLY A 504 -38.81 2.89 19.66
N VAL A 505 -39.81 3.20 18.85
CA VAL A 505 -39.75 4.31 17.89
C VAL A 505 -40.40 5.52 18.53
N ALA A 506 -39.82 6.72 18.38
CA ALA A 506 -40.45 7.94 18.87
C ALA A 506 -41.76 8.20 18.11
N GLU A 507 -42.88 8.27 18.83
CA GLU A 507 -44.17 8.71 18.29
C GLU A 507 -44.24 10.25 18.38
N SER A 508 -43.76 10.97 17.36
CA SER A 508 -43.96 12.42 17.29
C SER A 508 -44.25 12.88 15.87
N GLU A 509 -45.17 13.84 15.72
CA GLU A 509 -45.57 14.44 14.42
C GLU A 509 -44.45 15.20 13.70
N THR A 510 -43.31 15.47 14.37
CA THR A 510 -42.20 16.28 13.82
C THR A 510 -40.83 15.61 13.86
N ALA A 511 -40.74 14.34 14.29
CA ALA A 511 -39.48 13.61 14.35
C ALA A 511 -39.43 12.60 13.21
N ASP A 512 -38.40 12.71 12.36
CA ASP A 512 -37.97 11.59 11.52
C ASP A 512 -37.89 10.33 12.38
N TYR A 513 -38.75 9.35 12.14
CA TYR A 513 -38.86 8.08 12.90
C TYR A 513 -37.51 7.56 13.38
N SER A 514 -37.08 7.96 14.57
CA SER A 514 -35.78 7.64 15.13
C SER A 514 -35.96 6.63 16.25
N ASP A 515 -35.19 5.56 16.16
CA ASP A 515 -35.07 4.56 17.21
C ASP A 515 -34.65 5.24 18.52
N SER A 516 -35.38 4.93 19.60
CA SER A 516 -35.33 5.64 20.89
C SER A 516 -35.19 4.68 22.07
N ILE A 517 -34.58 5.18 23.15
CA ILE A 517 -34.48 4.49 24.44
C ILE A 517 -35.27 5.28 25.47
N TYR A 518 -36.10 4.59 26.24
CA TYR A 518 -36.91 5.17 27.30
C TYR A 518 -36.42 4.66 28.65
N PHE A 519 -36.29 5.58 29.61
CA PHE A 519 -35.78 5.32 30.94
C PHE A 519 -36.79 5.80 32.00
N GLY A 520 -37.10 4.94 32.96
CA GLY A 520 -38.03 5.26 34.06
C GLY A 520 -37.72 4.50 35.33
N LEU A 521 -38.45 4.85 36.40
CA LEU A 521 -38.45 4.10 37.66
C LEU A 521 -39.61 3.08 37.65
N ASP A 522 -39.36 1.88 38.16
CA ASP A 522 -40.42 0.91 38.48
C ASP A 522 -40.98 1.35 39.86
N GLU A 523 -42.22 1.84 39.90
CA GLU A 523 -42.91 2.26 41.13
C GLU A 523 -43.22 1.09 42.07
#